data_AF-A0A930UHU7-F1
#
_entry.id   AF-A0A930UHU7-F1
#
_cell.length_a   1.000
_cell.length_b   1.000
_cell.length_c   1.000
_cell.angle_alpha   90.00
_cell.angle_beta   90.00
_cell.angle_gamma   90.00
#
_symmetry.space_group_name_H-M   'P 1'
#
loop_
_entity.id
_entity.type
_entity.pdbx_description
1 polymer ?
#
loop_
_entity_poly.entity_id
_entity_poly.type
_entity_poly.pdbx_seq_one_letter_code
_entity_poly.pdbx_strand_id
1 'polypeptide(L)'
;MKEIQGNAKTIRDILNGVKYKIDDYQREYLWKRKHIKELLDDLSEKFSKKHNSGNKRKDVENYERYFLGSIIICEKDGDKYIIDGQQRLTSLTLLLIHVRRLLHCQQKDSHPSQNDQVTDLIYSEKFGTRSFNLDIPDRESCMDALLNNQPFDESQQSESVTNIIQRYRDIEEHYPEELSSEALPYFADWLIYNVYLVEIITYSDSDAYTIFETMNDRGLSLTPTDMLKSYLLAHITES
;
A
#
# COMPACT_ATOMS: atom_id res chain seq x y z
N MET A 1 -9.23 -25.27 13.67
CA MET A 1 -8.42 -24.42 12.78
C MET A 1 -9.25 -24.16 11.54
N LYS A 2 -9.64 -22.91 11.28
CA LYS A 2 -10.27 -22.55 10.00
C LYS A 2 -9.19 -22.64 8.92
N GLU A 3 -9.56 -22.97 7.69
CA GLU A 3 -8.63 -23.14 6.58
C GLU A 3 -7.90 -21.83 6.26
N ILE A 4 -6.57 -21.87 6.14
CA ILE A 4 -5.75 -20.73 5.70
C ILE A 4 -5.88 -20.64 4.19
N GLN A 5 -6.30 -19.47 3.69
CA GLN A 5 -6.47 -19.23 2.26
C GLN A 5 -5.43 -18.23 1.75
N GLY A 6 -4.72 -18.60 0.68
CA GLY A 6 -3.79 -17.73 -0.05
C GLY A 6 -4.34 -17.39 -1.42
N ASN A 7 -4.72 -16.13 -1.64
CA ASN A 7 -5.36 -15.68 -2.88
C ASN A 7 -4.51 -14.60 -3.56
N ALA A 8 -4.17 -14.81 -4.83
CA ALA A 8 -3.57 -13.74 -5.64
C ALA A 8 -4.63 -12.68 -5.94
N LYS A 9 -4.37 -11.45 -5.52
CA LYS A 9 -5.28 -10.31 -5.65
C LYS A 9 -4.57 -9.13 -6.28
N THR A 10 -5.27 -8.39 -7.15
CA THR A 10 -4.73 -7.13 -7.68
C THR A 10 -4.68 -6.06 -6.58
N ILE A 11 -3.94 -4.98 -6.82
CA ILE A 11 -3.98 -3.79 -5.96
C ILE A 11 -5.43 -3.30 -5.80
N ARG A 12 -6.22 -3.32 -6.88
CA ARG A 12 -7.63 -2.97 -6.84
C ARG A 12 -8.42 -3.87 -5.90
N ASP A 13 -8.24 -5.19 -5.98
CA ASP A 13 -8.98 -6.15 -5.13
C ASP A 13 -8.61 -6.04 -3.64
N ILE A 14 -7.40 -5.57 -3.34
CA ILE A 14 -6.91 -5.40 -1.97
C ILE A 14 -7.44 -4.11 -1.37
N LEU A 15 -7.37 -2.99 -2.09
CA LEU A 15 -7.65 -1.68 -1.52
C LEU A 15 -9.06 -1.16 -1.78
N ASN A 16 -9.73 -1.56 -2.86
CA ASN A 16 -11.02 -0.99 -3.22
C ASN A 16 -12.15 -1.45 -2.29
N GLY A 17 -12.74 -0.52 -1.53
CA GLY A 17 -13.88 -0.81 -0.65
C GLY A 17 -13.54 -1.68 0.56
N VAL A 18 -12.26 -1.98 0.76
CA VAL A 18 -11.74 -2.74 1.90
C VAL A 18 -11.09 -1.76 2.88
N LYS A 19 -11.45 -1.87 4.15
CA LYS A 19 -10.76 -1.16 5.23
C LYS A 19 -9.89 -2.13 5.99
N TYR A 20 -8.66 -1.71 6.20
CA TYR A 20 -7.72 -2.40 7.05
C TYR A 20 -7.48 -1.57 8.29
N LYS A 21 -7.63 -2.24 9.43
CA LYS A 21 -7.14 -1.75 10.71
C LYS A 21 -5.73 -2.26 10.92
N ILE A 22 -5.02 -1.62 11.82
CA ILE A 22 -3.76 -2.14 12.32
C ILE A 22 -3.97 -2.46 13.80
N ASP A 23 -3.42 -3.60 14.22
CA ASP A 23 -3.44 -4.05 15.61
C ASP A 23 -2.44 -3.23 16.45
N ASP A 24 -2.60 -3.17 17.77
CA ASP A 24 -1.83 -2.32 18.71
C ASP A 24 -0.30 -2.59 18.65
N TYR A 25 0.10 -3.71 18.06
CA TYR A 25 1.47 -4.14 17.79
C TYR A 25 2.10 -3.48 16.56
N GLN A 26 1.50 -2.40 16.06
CA GLN A 26 1.93 -1.70 14.88
C GLN A 26 3.42 -1.37 14.91
N ARG A 27 4.12 -1.71 13.82
CA ARG A 27 5.47 -1.22 13.61
C ARG A 27 5.45 0.17 13.00
N GLU A 28 6.41 0.97 13.45
CA GLU A 28 6.72 2.22 12.77
C GLU A 28 7.03 1.96 11.29
N TYR A 29 6.70 2.92 10.45
CA TYR A 29 7.08 2.87 9.05
C TYR A 29 8.58 3.17 8.93
N LEU A 30 9.35 2.15 8.52
CA LEU A 30 10.82 2.18 8.51
C LEU A 30 11.43 2.08 7.10
N TRP A 31 10.61 2.07 6.05
CA TRP A 31 11.12 2.07 4.69
C TRP A 31 11.97 3.32 4.45
N LYS A 32 13.14 3.10 3.85
CA LYS A 32 14.12 4.13 3.52
C LYS A 32 14.04 4.46 2.04
N ARG A 33 14.68 5.55 1.63
CA ARG A 33 14.77 6.00 0.23
C ARG A 33 15.10 4.87 -0.75
N LYS A 34 16.04 3.98 -0.39
CA LYS A 34 16.42 2.83 -1.22
C LYS A 34 15.24 1.90 -1.56
N HIS A 35 14.35 1.63 -0.60
CA HIS A 35 13.20 0.72 -0.83
C HIS A 35 12.16 1.37 -1.75
N ILE A 36 11.97 2.68 -1.64
CA ILE A 36 11.11 3.43 -2.57
C ILE A 36 11.70 3.39 -3.97
N LYS A 37 13.00 3.64 -4.10
CA LYS A 37 13.67 3.58 -5.40
C LYS A 37 13.56 2.19 -6.02
N GLU A 38 13.87 1.14 -5.27
CA GLU A 38 13.72 -0.26 -5.72
C GLU A 38 12.28 -0.54 -6.17
N LEU A 39 11.26 -0.10 -5.41
CA LEU A 39 9.86 -0.25 -5.80
C LEU A 39 9.53 0.46 -7.13
N LEU A 40 9.98 1.70 -7.31
CA LEU A 40 9.72 2.49 -8.51
C LEU A 40 10.46 1.91 -9.72
N ASP A 41 11.73 1.55 -9.55
CA ASP A 41 12.57 0.94 -10.58
C ASP A 41 11.94 -0.38 -11.06
N ASP A 42 11.55 -1.27 -10.14
CA ASP A 42 10.94 -2.56 -10.48
C ASP A 42 9.61 -2.39 -11.24
N LEU A 43 8.72 -1.52 -10.76
CA LEU A 43 7.42 -1.27 -11.39
C LEU A 43 7.57 -0.65 -12.78
N SER A 44 8.46 0.34 -12.91
CA SER A 44 8.68 1.04 -14.17
C SER A 44 9.38 0.16 -15.20
N GLU A 45 10.36 -0.64 -14.81
CA GLU A 45 11.04 -1.59 -15.70
C GLU A 45 10.04 -2.64 -16.22
N LYS A 46 9.19 -3.17 -15.35
CA LYS A 46 8.19 -4.19 -15.71
C LYS A 46 7.14 -3.65 -16.65
N PHE A 47 6.61 -2.46 -16.40
CA PHE A 47 5.66 -1.81 -17.29
C PHE A 47 6.28 -1.50 -18.67
N SER A 48 7.49 -0.93 -18.67
CA SER A 48 8.17 -0.47 -19.89
C SER A 48 8.59 -1.60 -20.84
N LYS A 49 8.71 -2.85 -20.36
CA LYS A 49 9.00 -4.02 -21.21
C LYS A 49 7.95 -4.28 -22.29
N LYS A 50 6.70 -3.88 -22.06
CA LYS A 50 5.60 -4.07 -23.02
C LYS A 50 5.07 -2.77 -23.59
N HIS A 51 5.20 -1.66 -22.85
CA HIS A 51 4.66 -0.39 -23.29
C HIS A 51 5.45 0.22 -24.45
N ASN A 52 4.73 0.64 -25.49
CA ASN A 52 5.24 1.43 -26.60
C ASN A 52 4.18 2.43 -27.07
N SER A 53 4.62 3.49 -27.77
CA SER A 53 3.75 4.58 -28.24
C SER A 53 2.64 4.14 -29.21
N GLY A 54 2.72 2.92 -29.77
CA GLY A 54 1.70 2.35 -30.64
C GLY A 54 0.62 1.54 -29.91
N ASN A 55 0.78 1.27 -28.61
CA ASN A 55 -0.19 0.49 -27.86
C ASN A 55 -1.47 1.27 -27.60
N LYS A 56 -2.60 0.58 -27.73
CA LYS A 56 -3.89 1.09 -27.28
C LYS A 56 -4.02 0.85 -25.80
N ARG A 57 -4.83 1.66 -25.13
CA ARG A 57 -5.04 1.53 -23.69
C ARG A 57 -5.56 0.14 -23.28
N LYS A 58 -6.43 -0.46 -24.09
CA LYS A 58 -6.94 -1.81 -23.85
C LYS A 58 -5.85 -2.88 -23.85
N ASP A 59 -4.72 -2.65 -24.51
CA ASP A 59 -3.63 -3.63 -24.59
C ASP A 59 -2.97 -3.86 -23.22
N VAL A 60 -3.10 -2.90 -22.30
CA VAL A 60 -2.58 -2.96 -20.92
C VAL A 60 -3.08 -4.19 -20.17
N GLU A 61 -4.32 -4.62 -20.42
CA GLU A 61 -4.91 -5.82 -19.81
C GLU A 61 -4.02 -7.07 -20.03
N ASN A 62 -3.34 -7.14 -21.18
CA ASN A 62 -2.50 -8.27 -21.57
C ASN A 62 -1.02 -8.08 -21.23
N TYR A 63 -0.65 -6.99 -20.54
CA TYR A 63 0.72 -6.79 -20.10
C TYR A 63 1.09 -7.81 -19.01
N GLU A 64 2.39 -8.10 -18.91
CA GLU A 64 2.90 -9.02 -17.91
C GLU A 64 2.53 -8.55 -16.50
N ARG A 65 2.13 -9.51 -15.67
CA ARG A 65 1.73 -9.25 -14.29
C ARG A 65 2.97 -9.09 -13.42
N TYR A 66 2.92 -8.18 -12.46
CA TYR A 66 3.97 -8.02 -11.45
C TYR A 66 3.53 -8.54 -10.10
N PHE A 67 4.41 -9.27 -9.41
CA PHE A 67 4.14 -9.80 -8.08
C PHE A 67 4.87 -8.95 -7.03
N LEU A 68 4.09 -8.25 -6.21
CA LEU A 68 4.57 -7.36 -5.14
C LEU A 68 4.54 -8.06 -3.77
N GLY A 69 4.83 -9.36 -3.75
CA GLY A 69 4.92 -10.18 -2.54
C GLY A 69 3.57 -10.52 -1.89
N SER A 70 3.61 -10.93 -0.62
CA SER A 70 2.42 -11.30 0.17
C SER A 70 2.03 -10.25 1.20
N ILE A 71 0.78 -10.28 1.64
CA ILE A 71 0.27 -9.60 2.84
C ILE A 71 -0.42 -10.64 3.72
N ILE A 72 -0.31 -10.46 5.04
CA ILE A 72 -0.97 -11.34 6.02
C ILE A 72 -2.04 -10.52 6.73
N ILE A 73 -3.28 -10.99 6.65
CA ILE A 73 -4.46 -10.36 7.22
C ILE A 73 -5.07 -11.30 8.26
N CYS A 74 -5.34 -10.78 9.46
CA CYS A 74 -6.13 -11.46 10.47
C CYS A 74 -7.57 -10.89 10.42
N GLU A 75 -8.56 -11.74 10.13
CA GLU A 75 -9.96 -11.34 10.09
C GLU A 75 -10.67 -11.76 11.38
N LYS A 76 -11.16 -10.77 12.13
CA LYS A 76 -11.80 -10.94 13.44
C LYS A 76 -12.95 -9.97 13.59
N ASP A 77 -14.09 -10.46 14.08
CA ASP A 77 -15.30 -9.66 14.34
C ASP A 77 -15.77 -8.80 13.14
N GLY A 78 -15.47 -9.25 11.92
CA GLY A 78 -15.80 -8.55 10.67
C GLY A 78 -14.79 -7.46 10.27
N ASP A 79 -13.77 -7.22 11.08
CA ASP A 79 -12.65 -6.33 10.80
C ASP A 79 -11.44 -7.10 10.25
N LYS A 80 -10.63 -6.42 9.43
CA LYS A 80 -9.40 -6.96 8.84
C LYS A 80 -8.19 -6.23 9.38
N TYR A 81 -7.30 -6.96 10.04
CA TYR A 81 -6.08 -6.43 10.64
C TYR A 81 -4.87 -6.83 9.81
N ILE A 82 -4.05 -5.87 9.40
CA ILE A 82 -2.80 -6.17 8.70
C ILE A 82 -1.74 -6.60 9.70
N ILE A 83 -1.29 -7.85 9.60
CA ILE A 83 -0.22 -8.42 10.43
C ILE A 83 1.14 -8.29 9.73
N ASP A 84 1.18 -8.47 8.41
CA ASP A 84 2.38 -8.24 7.58
C ASP A 84 2.07 -7.54 6.27
N GLY A 85 3.05 -6.82 5.73
CA GLY A 85 2.93 -6.05 4.50
C GLY A 85 2.56 -4.59 4.72
N GLN A 86 2.47 -4.13 5.97
CA GLN A 86 2.10 -2.75 6.34
C GLN A 86 2.96 -1.70 5.64
N GLN A 87 4.28 -1.90 5.60
CA GLN A 87 5.20 -0.96 4.95
C GLN A 87 4.95 -0.91 3.44
N ARG A 88 4.78 -2.07 2.81
CA ARG A 88 4.50 -2.20 1.37
C ARG A 88 3.19 -1.52 0.99
N LEU A 89 2.11 -1.78 1.75
CA LEU A 89 0.81 -1.16 1.53
C LEU A 89 0.84 0.36 1.77
N THR A 90 1.58 0.83 2.78
CA THR A 90 1.76 2.26 3.04
C THR A 90 2.47 2.92 1.87
N SER A 91 3.62 2.40 1.43
CA SER A 91 4.38 2.95 0.30
C SER A 91 3.60 2.90 -1.01
N LEU A 92 2.82 1.84 -1.22
CA LEU A 92 1.93 1.74 -2.37
C LEU A 92 0.83 2.80 -2.32
N THR A 93 0.26 3.07 -1.14
CA THR A 93 -0.73 4.14 -0.97
C THR A 93 -0.11 5.51 -1.29
N LEU A 94 1.14 5.76 -0.86
CA LEU A 94 1.87 6.98 -1.23
C LEU A 94 2.09 7.11 -2.74
N LEU A 95 2.43 6.00 -3.42
CA LEU A 95 2.55 5.95 -4.87
C LEU A 95 1.20 6.24 -5.55
N LEU A 96 0.10 5.67 -5.07
CA LEU A 96 -1.25 5.93 -5.57
C LEU A 96 -1.65 7.40 -5.39
N ILE A 97 -1.31 8.03 -4.26
CA ILE A 97 -1.52 9.47 -4.04
C ILE A 97 -0.77 10.28 -5.11
N HIS A 98 0.50 9.96 -5.37
CA HIS A 98 1.30 10.65 -6.38
C HIS A 98 0.69 10.47 -7.79
N VAL A 99 0.38 9.25 -8.18
CA VAL A 99 -0.27 8.92 -9.48
C VAL A 99 -1.61 9.65 -9.62
N ARG A 100 -2.45 9.64 -8.58
CA ARG A 100 -3.72 10.38 -8.55
C ARG A 100 -3.49 11.87 -8.81
N ARG A 101 -2.47 12.46 -8.17
CA ARG A 101 -2.15 13.88 -8.32
C ARG A 101 -1.71 14.20 -9.75
N LEU A 102 -0.85 13.37 -10.34
CA LEU A 102 -0.44 13.52 -11.74
C LEU A 102 -1.63 13.39 -12.70
N LEU A 103 -2.50 12.40 -12.49
CA LEU A 103 -3.73 12.23 -13.29
C LEU A 103 -4.63 13.45 -13.19
N HIS A 104 -4.80 14.01 -11.99
CA HIS A 104 -5.60 15.22 -11.78
C HIS A 104 -5.00 16.43 -12.51
N CYS A 105 -3.67 16.58 -12.53
CA CYS A 105 -3.00 17.66 -13.27
C CYS A 105 -3.08 17.50 -14.79
N GLN A 106 -3.11 16.27 -15.32
CA GLN A 106 -3.25 15.99 -16.75
C GLN A 106 -4.70 16.14 -17.25
N GLN A 107 -5.69 16.06 -16.36
CA GLN A 107 -7.10 16.25 -16.70
C GLN A 107 -7.43 17.73 -16.93
N LYS A 108 -7.19 18.22 -18.16
CA LYS A 108 -7.88 19.42 -18.67
C LYS A 108 -9.22 19.09 -19.32
N ASP A 109 -9.43 17.90 -19.88
CA ASP A 109 -10.66 17.58 -20.65
C ASP A 109 -11.00 16.07 -20.81
N SER A 110 -10.47 15.12 -20.02
CA SER A 110 -10.69 13.68 -20.32
C SER A 110 -10.69 12.73 -19.11
N HIS A 111 -11.81 12.04 -18.92
CA HIS A 111 -12.03 10.84 -18.09
C HIS A 111 -11.88 10.96 -16.55
N PRO A 112 -12.82 11.64 -15.86
CA PRO A 112 -12.91 11.61 -14.38
C PRO A 112 -12.86 10.20 -13.79
N SER A 113 -13.39 9.20 -14.51
CA SER A 113 -13.49 7.82 -14.04
C SER A 113 -12.18 7.15 -13.65
N GLN A 114 -11.03 7.46 -14.28
CA GLN A 114 -9.76 6.83 -13.88
C GLN A 114 -9.20 7.46 -12.60
N ASN A 115 -9.32 8.79 -12.45
CA ASN A 115 -8.90 9.45 -11.22
C ASN A 115 -9.73 8.95 -10.02
N ASP A 116 -11.04 8.80 -10.23
CA ASP A 116 -11.96 8.23 -9.24
C ASP A 116 -11.55 6.79 -8.89
N GLN A 117 -11.26 5.95 -9.89
CA GLN A 117 -10.79 4.57 -9.66
C GLN A 117 -9.52 4.48 -8.81
N VAL A 118 -8.56 5.41 -8.97
CA VAL A 118 -7.34 5.46 -8.13
C VAL A 118 -7.67 6.04 -6.76
N THR A 119 -8.57 7.02 -6.70
CA THR A 119 -9.03 7.66 -5.46
C THR A 119 -9.68 6.65 -4.51
N ASP A 120 -10.53 5.76 -5.04
CA ASP A 120 -11.21 4.68 -4.29
C ASP A 120 -10.23 3.67 -3.64
N LEU A 121 -8.97 3.63 -4.11
CA LEU A 121 -7.92 2.78 -3.53
C LEU A 121 -7.20 3.45 -2.35
N ILE A 122 -7.29 4.78 -2.23
CA ILE A 122 -6.64 5.54 -1.16
C ILE A 122 -7.58 5.68 0.03
N TYR A 123 -8.83 6.05 -0.23
CA TYR A 123 -9.84 6.25 0.80
C TYR A 123 -11.21 5.80 0.31
N SER A 124 -12.13 5.62 1.26
CA SER A 124 -13.53 5.32 0.98
C SER A 124 -14.45 6.23 1.79
N GLU A 125 -15.61 6.54 1.23
CA GLU A 125 -16.66 7.30 1.90
C GLU A 125 -17.83 6.38 2.25
N LYS A 126 -18.22 6.36 3.52
CA LYS A 126 -19.41 5.65 4.00
C LYS A 126 -20.25 6.58 4.85
N PHE A 127 -21.54 6.68 4.53
CA PHE A 127 -22.50 7.53 5.25
C PHE A 127 -22.03 8.99 5.40
N GLY A 128 -21.43 9.56 4.35
CA GLY A 128 -20.91 10.93 4.35
C GLY A 128 -19.59 11.12 5.13
N THR A 129 -18.99 10.04 5.62
CA THR A 129 -17.71 10.07 6.34
C THR A 129 -16.63 9.42 5.49
N ARG A 130 -15.63 10.21 5.12
CA ARG A 130 -14.42 9.79 4.40
C ARG A 130 -13.39 9.24 5.39
N SER A 131 -12.79 8.09 5.09
CA SER A 131 -11.59 7.62 5.80
C SER A 131 -10.64 6.89 4.86
N PHE A 132 -9.35 6.88 5.17
CA PHE A 132 -8.37 6.10 4.42
C PHE A 132 -8.69 4.59 4.48
N ASN A 133 -8.32 3.87 3.43
CA ASN A 133 -8.49 2.41 3.38
C ASN A 133 -7.47 1.70 4.30
N LEU A 134 -6.31 2.32 4.51
CA LEU A 134 -5.38 1.98 5.60
C LEU A 134 -5.66 2.95 6.76
N ASP A 135 -6.51 2.53 7.69
CA ASP A 135 -6.99 3.37 8.78
C ASP A 135 -6.01 3.33 9.96
N ILE A 136 -5.16 4.36 10.03
CA ILE A 136 -4.12 4.50 11.05
C ILE A 136 -4.23 5.92 11.60
N PRO A 137 -4.84 6.12 12.78
CA PRO A 137 -5.15 7.44 13.31
C PRO A 137 -3.96 8.40 13.33
N ASP A 138 -2.80 7.91 13.78
CA ASP A 138 -1.56 8.71 13.87
C ASP A 138 -1.04 9.23 12.52
N ARG A 139 -1.47 8.64 11.41
CA ARG A 139 -1.01 8.97 10.05
C ARG A 139 -2.05 9.77 9.26
N GLU A 140 -3.29 9.89 9.75
CA GLU A 140 -4.38 10.49 8.98
C GLU A 140 -4.07 11.93 8.57
N SER A 141 -3.53 12.73 9.51
CA SER A 141 -3.20 14.13 9.27
C SER A 141 -2.14 14.32 8.18
N CYS A 142 -1.07 13.51 8.20
CA CYS A 142 -0.02 13.61 7.19
C CYS A 142 -0.49 13.07 5.85
N MET A 143 -1.23 11.96 5.82
CA MET A 143 -1.78 11.39 4.59
C MET A 143 -2.77 12.34 3.91
N ASP A 144 -3.62 13.04 4.68
CA ASP A 144 -4.53 14.05 4.14
C ASP A 144 -3.78 15.26 3.57
N ALA A 145 -2.74 15.75 4.28
CA ALA A 145 -1.91 16.82 3.77
C ALA A 145 -1.23 16.45 2.45
N LEU A 146 -0.69 15.22 2.33
CA LEU A 146 -0.10 14.72 1.08
C LEU A 146 -1.14 14.60 -0.04
N LEU A 147 -2.32 14.06 0.25
CA LEU A 147 -3.42 13.90 -0.71
C LEU A 147 -3.91 15.24 -1.27
N ASN A 148 -3.97 16.28 -0.43
CA ASN A 148 -4.45 17.61 -0.77
C ASN A 148 -3.32 18.58 -1.16
N ASN A 149 -2.08 18.08 -1.27
CA ASN A 149 -0.89 18.86 -1.59
C ASN A 149 -0.71 20.09 -0.68
N GLN A 150 -0.94 19.89 0.62
CA GLN A 150 -0.78 20.92 1.66
C GLN A 150 0.57 20.76 2.37
N PRO A 151 1.15 21.85 2.88
CA PRO A 151 2.31 21.76 3.75
C PRO A 151 1.94 21.00 5.02
N PHE A 152 2.89 20.20 5.52
CA PHE A 152 2.73 19.48 6.77
C PHE A 152 3.92 19.79 7.68
N ASP A 153 3.65 20.13 8.94
CA ASP A 153 4.70 20.39 9.92
C ASP A 153 5.23 19.06 10.47
N GLU A 154 6.49 18.77 10.14
CA GLU A 154 7.21 17.60 10.65
C GLU A 154 7.73 17.81 12.09
N SER A 155 7.59 19.03 12.64
CA SER A 155 8.04 19.30 14.01
C SER A 155 7.22 18.50 15.03
N GLN A 156 7.93 17.82 15.93
CA GLN A 156 7.35 17.00 17.01
C GLN A 156 6.47 15.82 16.56
N GLN A 157 6.63 15.36 15.31
CA GLN A 157 5.93 14.19 14.79
C GLN A 157 6.66 12.90 15.15
N SER A 158 5.94 11.77 15.09
CA SER A 158 6.57 10.46 15.26
C SER A 158 7.58 10.18 14.13
N GLU A 159 8.54 9.30 14.40
CA GLU A 159 9.50 8.87 13.38
C GLU A 159 8.79 8.24 12.18
N SER A 160 7.72 7.48 12.43
CA SER A 160 6.87 6.91 11.38
C SER A 160 6.25 7.97 10.46
N VAL A 161 5.69 9.06 11.01
CA VAL A 161 5.07 10.13 10.21
C VAL A 161 6.13 10.88 9.40
N THR A 162 7.27 11.18 10.03
CA THR A 162 8.41 11.83 9.36
C THR A 162 8.90 10.96 8.19
N ASN A 163 9.06 9.65 8.41
CA ASN A 163 9.46 8.72 7.35
C ASN A 163 8.44 8.68 6.20
N ILE A 164 7.14 8.70 6.48
CA ILE A 164 6.09 8.72 5.45
C ILE A 164 6.25 9.93 4.53
N ILE A 165 6.41 11.12 5.11
CA ILE A 165 6.56 12.37 4.35
C ILE A 165 7.84 12.36 3.52
N GLN A 166 8.95 11.93 4.12
CA GLN A 166 10.21 11.81 3.39
C GLN A 166 10.12 10.77 2.25
N ARG A 167 9.47 9.62 2.47
CA ARG A 167 9.29 8.62 1.42
C ARG A 167 8.36 9.11 0.31
N TYR A 168 7.37 9.94 0.61
CA TYR A 168 6.58 10.61 -0.42
C TYR A 168 7.42 11.59 -1.25
N ARG A 169 8.29 12.39 -0.61
CA ARG A 169 9.25 13.25 -1.33
C ARG A 169 10.21 12.43 -2.19
N ASP A 170 10.67 11.29 -1.70
CA ASP A 170 11.50 10.37 -2.48
C ASP A 170 10.74 9.81 -3.71
N ILE A 171 9.42 9.58 -3.59
CA ILE A 171 8.58 9.24 -4.74
C ILE A 171 8.55 10.40 -5.72
N GLU A 172 8.29 11.63 -5.28
CA GLU A 172 8.25 12.80 -6.16
C GLU A 172 9.59 13.05 -6.88
N GLU A 173 10.70 12.86 -6.19
CA GLU A 173 12.04 13.08 -6.73
C GLU A 173 12.46 11.99 -7.73
N HIS A 174 12.07 10.74 -7.48
CA HIS A 174 12.52 9.57 -8.27
C HIS A 174 11.43 8.97 -9.16
N TYR A 175 10.27 9.61 -9.28
CA TYR A 175 9.24 9.13 -10.18
C TYR A 175 9.72 9.23 -11.64
N PRO A 176 9.65 8.17 -12.45
CA PRO A 176 10.16 8.21 -13.82
C PRO A 176 9.43 9.26 -14.67
N GLU A 177 10.19 10.11 -15.36
CA GLU A 177 9.64 11.18 -16.20
C GLU A 177 8.79 10.61 -17.35
N GLU A 178 9.16 9.44 -17.88
CA GLU A 178 8.43 8.77 -18.95
C GLU A 178 7.02 8.37 -18.49
N LEU A 179 6.87 8.00 -17.21
CA LEU A 179 5.58 7.66 -16.60
C LEU A 179 4.76 8.90 -16.21
N SER A 180 5.33 10.10 -16.26
CA SER A 180 4.66 11.34 -15.85
C SER A 180 3.83 12.01 -16.96
N SER A 181 3.93 11.51 -18.19
CA SER A 181 3.35 12.11 -19.40
C SER A 181 2.31 11.19 -20.06
N GLU A 182 2.45 10.88 -21.34
CA GLU A 182 1.47 10.11 -22.13
C GLU A 182 1.30 8.67 -21.61
N ALA A 183 2.32 8.11 -20.98
CA ALA A 183 2.28 6.77 -20.41
C ALA A 183 1.55 6.72 -19.06
N LEU A 184 1.38 7.85 -18.35
CA LEU A 184 0.79 7.88 -17.00
C LEU A 184 -0.53 7.15 -16.92
N PRO A 185 -1.49 7.41 -17.83
CA PRO A 185 -2.77 6.74 -17.74
C PRO A 185 -2.58 5.21 -17.90
N TYR A 186 -1.73 4.76 -18.83
CA TYR A 186 -1.47 3.33 -19.09
C TYR A 186 -0.83 2.64 -17.89
N PHE A 187 0.12 3.32 -17.27
CA PHE A 187 0.78 2.87 -16.05
C PHE A 187 -0.22 2.76 -14.90
N ALA A 188 -1.12 3.73 -14.74
CA ALA A 188 -2.12 3.69 -13.68
C ALA A 188 -3.08 2.50 -13.82
N ASP A 189 -3.54 2.16 -15.04
CA ASP A 189 -4.35 0.95 -15.25
C ASP A 189 -3.54 -0.33 -14.98
N TRP A 190 -2.30 -0.38 -15.47
CA TRP A 190 -1.42 -1.51 -15.22
C TRP A 190 -1.15 -1.71 -13.72
N LEU A 191 -0.91 -0.61 -13.00
CA LEU A 191 -0.68 -0.63 -11.56
C LEU A 191 -1.88 -1.24 -10.83
N ILE A 192 -3.10 -0.79 -11.13
CA ILE A 192 -4.28 -1.24 -10.38
C ILE A 192 -4.80 -2.63 -10.80
N TYR A 193 -4.60 -3.07 -12.05
CA TYR A 193 -5.16 -4.32 -12.58
C TYR A 193 -4.12 -5.43 -12.85
N ASN A 194 -2.84 -5.09 -13.00
CA ASN A 194 -1.78 -6.04 -13.39
C ASN A 194 -0.69 -6.21 -12.32
N VAL A 195 -0.71 -5.45 -11.22
CA VAL A 195 0.14 -5.69 -10.05
C VAL A 195 -0.64 -6.45 -8.99
N TYR A 196 -0.05 -7.54 -8.51
CA TYR A 196 -0.69 -8.50 -7.61
C TYR A 196 0.08 -8.66 -6.31
N LEU A 197 -0.65 -8.90 -5.22
CA LEU A 197 -0.11 -9.45 -3.99
C LEU A 197 -0.83 -10.76 -3.66
N VAL A 198 -0.18 -11.63 -2.90
CA VAL A 198 -0.85 -12.80 -2.30
C VAL A 198 -1.41 -12.39 -0.94
N GLU A 199 -2.73 -12.35 -0.84
CA GLU A 199 -3.42 -12.15 0.44
C GLU A 199 -3.53 -13.50 1.17
N ILE A 200 -2.96 -13.56 2.36
CA ILE A 200 -3.09 -14.70 3.27
C ILE A 200 -4.04 -14.29 4.39
N ILE A 201 -5.18 -14.98 4.50
CA ILE A 201 -6.19 -14.69 5.52
C ILE A 201 -6.08 -15.73 6.64
N THR A 202 -5.99 -15.23 7.87
CA THR A 202 -6.14 -16.02 9.10
C THR A 202 -7.33 -15.53 9.90
N TYR A 203 -7.72 -16.31 10.91
CA TYR A 203 -8.86 -16.00 11.78
C TYR A 203 -8.46 -15.93 13.27
N SER A 204 -7.16 -15.92 13.54
CA SER A 204 -6.58 -15.76 14.87
C SER A 204 -5.20 -15.11 14.75
N ASP A 205 -4.81 -14.32 15.76
CA ASP A 205 -3.47 -13.69 15.74
C ASP A 205 -2.39 -14.75 15.86
N SER A 206 -2.62 -15.79 16.66
CA SER A 206 -1.68 -16.91 16.81
C SER A 206 -1.33 -17.54 15.46
N ASP A 207 -2.33 -17.81 14.61
CA ASP A 207 -2.09 -18.35 13.26
C ASP A 207 -1.37 -17.32 12.39
N ALA A 208 -1.77 -16.05 12.46
CA ALA A 208 -1.15 -14.98 11.68
C ALA A 208 0.33 -14.79 12.03
N TYR A 209 0.66 -14.78 13.33
CA TYR A 209 2.01 -14.70 13.85
C TYR A 209 2.83 -15.92 13.47
N THR A 210 2.27 -17.13 13.54
CA THR A 210 2.97 -18.35 13.12
C THR A 210 3.34 -18.29 11.63
N ILE A 211 2.42 -17.83 10.77
CA ILE A 211 2.70 -17.65 9.34
C ILE A 211 3.74 -16.55 9.13
N PHE A 212 3.63 -15.44 9.86
CA PHE A 212 4.56 -14.33 9.77
C PHE A 212 5.97 -14.71 10.19
N GLU A 213 6.13 -15.44 11.29
CA GLU A 213 7.41 -15.96 11.76
C GLU A 213 7.98 -16.93 10.73
N THR A 214 7.21 -17.93 10.29
CA THR A 214 7.70 -18.92 9.31
C THR A 214 8.06 -18.33 7.94
N MET A 215 7.43 -17.21 7.57
CA MET A 215 7.75 -16.47 6.34
C MET A 215 9.03 -15.62 6.48
N ASN A 216 9.25 -15.00 7.65
CA ASN A 216 10.45 -14.20 7.94
C ASN A 216 11.64 -15.01 8.43
N ASP A 217 11.45 -16.24 8.91
CA ASP A 217 12.53 -17.15 9.33
C ASP A 217 13.45 -17.56 8.16
N ARG A 218 13.10 -17.13 6.93
CA ARG A 218 13.91 -17.26 5.71
C ARG A 218 14.49 -15.93 5.20
N GLY A 219 14.29 -14.80 5.89
CA GLY A 219 14.86 -13.49 5.54
C GLY A 219 14.57 -12.38 6.56
N LEU A 220 15.64 -11.68 6.99
CA LEU A 220 15.67 -10.54 7.94
C LEU A 220 14.72 -10.68 9.15
N SER A 221 15.25 -11.37 10.16
CA SER A 221 14.61 -11.65 11.45
C SER A 221 14.08 -10.41 12.15
N LEU A 222 12.94 -10.58 12.82
CA LEU A 222 12.49 -9.67 13.88
C LEU A 222 13.57 -9.59 14.94
N THR A 223 13.73 -8.43 15.58
CA THR A 223 14.58 -8.43 16.77
C THR A 223 13.88 -9.28 17.85
N PRO A 224 14.63 -10.09 18.63
CA PRO A 224 14.04 -10.87 19.73
C PRO A 224 13.23 -10.01 20.71
N THR A 225 13.55 -8.72 20.80
CA THR A 225 12.81 -7.72 21.57
C THR A 225 11.42 -7.44 21.00
N ASP A 226 11.27 -7.37 19.67
CA ASP A 226 9.97 -7.21 19.02
C ASP A 226 9.10 -8.46 19.20
N MET A 227 9.72 -9.65 19.16
CA MET A 227 9.05 -10.92 19.45
C MET A 227 8.58 -10.99 20.89
N LEU A 228 9.44 -10.66 21.86
CA LEU A 228 9.10 -10.67 23.28
C LEU A 228 7.98 -9.67 23.59
N LYS A 229 8.04 -8.47 23.02
CA LYS A 229 7.01 -7.45 23.19
C LYS A 229 5.66 -7.91 22.63
N SER A 230 5.66 -8.49 21.42
CA SER A 230 4.44 -9.01 20.80
C SER A 230 3.86 -10.19 21.56
N TYR A 231 4.71 -11.12 22.01
CA TYR A 231 4.30 -12.27 22.82
C TYR A 231 3.70 -11.84 24.16
N LEU A 232 4.38 -10.95 24.90
CA LEU A 232 3.91 -10.51 26.22
C LEU A 232 2.58 -9.76 26.10
N LEU A 233 2.47 -8.85 25.14
CA LEU A 233 1.24 -8.08 24.93
C LEU A 233 0.07 -8.99 24.48
N ALA A 234 0.32 -10.01 23.63
CA ALA A 234 -0.70 -10.96 23.21
C ALA A 234 -1.25 -11.83 24.36
N HIS A 235 -0.53 -11.92 25.48
CA HIS A 235 -0.92 -12.67 26.67
C HIS A 235 -1.37 -11.77 27.84
N ILE A 236 -1.44 -10.44 27.65
CA ILE A 236 -1.89 -9.49 28.69
C ILE A 236 -3.38 -9.13 28.53
N THR A 237 -4.01 -9.37 27.38
CA THR A 237 -5.43 -9.05 27.13
C THR A 237 -6.45 -10.02 27.76
N GLU A 238 -6.02 -10.92 28.64
CA GLU A 238 -6.92 -11.67 29.55
C GLU A 238 -6.73 -11.18 30.99
N SER A 239 -7.35 -10.06 31.37
CA SER A 239 -7.58 -9.65 32.77
C SER A 239 -8.75 -8.69 32.89
#